data_AF-A0A328WJZ6-F1
#
_entry.id   AF-A0A328WJZ6-F1
#
_cell.length_a   1.000
_cell.length_b   1.000
_cell.length_c   1.000
_cell.angle_alpha   90.00
_cell.angle_beta   90.00
_cell.angle_gamma   90.00
#
_symmetry.space_group_name_H-M   'P 1'
#
loop_
_entity.id
_entity.type
_entity.pdbx_description
1 polymer ?
#
loop_
_entity_poly.entity_id
_entity_poly.type
_entity_poly.pdbx_seq_one_letter_code
_entity_poly.pdbx_strand_id
1 'polypeptide(L)' 'MNNEKSRKIKSQKNAAIMLIVGPIIILISYTQKTDFDKYGMNNYIICGALFVLMVCGLIGLKNSLRKEKEINN' A
#
# COMPACT_ATOMS: atom_id res chain seq x y z
N MET A 1 -5.35 28.56 1.54
CA MET A 1 -4.72 27.78 0.45
C MET A 1 -3.75 26.69 0.97
N ASN A 2 -2.83 27.00 1.89
CA ASN A 2 -1.88 26.00 2.42
C ASN A 2 -2.53 24.90 3.27
N ASN A 3 -3.55 25.22 4.08
CA ASN A 3 -4.28 24.22 4.87
C ASN A 3 -4.99 23.15 4.02
N GLU A 4 -5.54 23.54 2.86
CA GLU A 4 -6.21 22.61 1.96
C GLU A 4 -5.20 21.66 1.28
N LYS A 5 -4.04 22.19 0.87
CA LYS A 5 -2.94 21.38 0.31
C LYS A 5 -2.41 20.38 1.35
N SER A 6 -2.20 20.81 2.58
CA SER A 6 -1.76 19.95 3.69
C SER A 6 -2.76 18.82 3.95
N ARG A 7 -4.08 19.11 3.98
CA ARG A 7 -5.12 18.09 4.14
C ARG A 7 -5.10 17.04 3.01
N LYS A 8 -4.93 17.49 1.75
CA LYS A 8 -4.83 16.58 0.59
C LYS A 8 -3.59 15.66 0.70
N ILE A 9 -2.45 16.19 1.12
CA ILE A 9 -1.22 15.39 1.30
C ILE A 9 -1.39 14.36 2.42
N LYS A 10 -2.01 14.74 3.54
CA LYS A 10 -2.31 13.81 4.64
C LYS A 10 -3.22 12.68 4.17
N SER A 11 -4.23 12.99 3.35
CA SER A 11 -5.10 11.97 2.74
C SER A 11 -4.32 11.03 1.80
N GLN A 12 -3.40 11.56 0.98
CA GLN A 12 -2.55 10.75 0.10
C GLN A 12 -1.63 9.82 0.88
N LYS A 13 -1.04 10.32 1.96
CA LYS A 13 -0.19 9.55 2.89
C LYS A 13 -0.99 8.42 3.53
N ASN A 14 -2.20 8.68 4.02
CA ASN A 14 -3.05 7.63 4.59
C ASN A 14 -3.46 6.57 3.56
N ALA A 15 -3.83 6.98 2.34
CA ALA A 15 -4.16 6.04 1.27
C ALA A 15 -2.96 5.16 0.89
N ALA A 16 -1.77 5.75 0.82
CA ALA A 16 -0.53 5.01 0.56
C ALA A 16 -0.20 4.00 1.66
N ILE A 17 -0.38 4.37 2.94
CA ILE A 17 -0.21 3.45 4.07
C ILE A 17 -1.24 2.31 3.99
N MET A 18 -2.50 2.60 3.66
CA MET A 18 -3.53 1.58 3.50
C MET A 18 -3.19 0.58 2.38
N LEU A 19 -2.64 1.07 1.26
CA LEU A 19 -2.15 0.26 0.15
C LEU A 19 -0.94 -0.61 0.49
N ILE A 20 -0.24 -0.34 1.60
CA ILE A 20 0.86 -1.17 2.09
C ILE A 20 0.33 -2.16 3.14
N VAL A 21 -0.41 -1.67 4.14
CA VAL A 21 -0.88 -2.46 5.28
C VAL A 21 -1.91 -3.50 4.86
N GLY A 22 -2.85 -3.15 3.98
CA GLY A 22 -3.89 -4.07 3.51
C GLY A 22 -3.30 -5.34 2.87
N PRO A 23 -2.40 -5.21 1.88
CA PRO A 23 -1.72 -6.36 1.30
C PRO A 23 -0.93 -7.22 2.28
N ILE A 24 -0.27 -6.62 3.27
CA ILE A 24 0.46 -7.38 4.31
C ILE A 24 -0.49 -8.26 5.12
N ILE A 25 -1.65 -7.74 5.55
CA ILE A 25 -2.65 -8.51 6.28
C ILE A 25 -3.15 -9.69 5.44
N ILE A 26 -3.42 -9.44 4.16
CA ILE A 26 -3.88 -10.49 3.25
C ILE A 26 -2.79 -11.55 3.06
N LEU A 27 -1.52 -11.17 2.87
CA LEU A 27 -0.41 -12.11 2.75
C LEU A 27 -0.28 -13.02 3.98
N ILE A 28 -0.39 -12.46 5.19
CA ILE A 28 -0.38 -13.24 6.44
C ILE A 28 -1.54 -14.24 6.48
N SER A 29 -2.72 -13.88 5.97
CA SER A 29 -3.85 -14.81 5.90
C SER A 29 -3.61 -15.98 4.92
N TYR A 30 -2.83 -15.74 3.85
CA TYR A 30 -2.47 -16.78 2.88
C TYR A 30 -1.43 -17.76 3.42
N THR A 31 -0.50 -17.33 4.29
CA THR A 31 0.48 -18.24 4.90
C THR A 31 -0.15 -19.24 5.87
N GLN A 32 -1.37 -18.96 6.36
CA GLN A 32 -2.13 -19.85 7.24
C GLN A 32 -2.96 -20.90 6.48
N LYS A 33 -3.13 -20.79 5.16
CA LYS A 33 -3.89 -21.77 4.38
C LYS A 33 -3.03 -22.98 4.03
N THR A 34 -3.54 -24.18 4.30
CA THR A 34 -2.84 -25.45 4.02
C THR A 34 -3.23 -26.10 2.70
N ASP A 35 -4.30 -25.63 2.04
CA ASP A 35 -4.84 -26.19 0.79
C ASP A 35 -4.09 -25.71 -0.47
N PHE A 36 -2.77 -25.86 -0.50
CA PHE A 36 -1.94 -25.39 -1.61
C PHE A 36 -2.23 -26.13 -2.93
N ASP A 37 -2.56 -27.42 -2.89
CA ASP A 37 -2.83 -28.23 -4.08
C ASP A 37 -4.05 -27.76 -4.89
N LYS A 38 -5.03 -27.11 -4.23
CA LYS A 38 -6.27 -26.68 -4.88
C LYS A 38 -6.23 -25.24 -5.37
N TYR A 39 -5.36 -24.41 -4.80
CA TYR A 39 -5.35 -22.96 -5.03
C TYR A 39 -3.97 -22.38 -5.41
N GLY A 40 -2.94 -23.22 -5.57
CA GLY A 40 -1.54 -22.79 -5.76
C GLY A 40 -1.37 -21.68 -6.80
N MET A 41 -1.84 -21.89 -8.05
CA MET A 41 -1.67 -20.90 -9.12
C MET A 41 -2.37 -19.56 -8.84
N ASN A 42 -3.60 -19.60 -8.30
CA ASN A 42 -4.32 -18.38 -7.93
C ASN A 42 -3.63 -17.65 -6.78
N ASN A 43 -3.11 -18.38 -5.79
CA ASN A 43 -2.38 -17.80 -4.67
C ASN A 43 -1.10 -17.09 -5.14
N TYR A 44 -0.35 -17.65 -6.10
CA TYR A 44 0.83 -16.98 -6.66
C TYR A 44 0.46 -15.67 -7.38
N ILE A 45 -0.59 -15.66 -8.20
CA ILE A 45 -1.07 -14.46 -8.89
C ILE A 45 -1.50 -13.39 -7.88
N ILE A 46 -2.24 -13.78 -6.84
CA ILE A 46 -2.67 -12.88 -5.78
C ILE A 46 -1.47 -12.30 -5.04
N CYS A 47 -0.50 -13.12 -4.63
CA CYS A 47 0.73 -12.65 -4.00
C CYS A 47 1.49 -11.64 -4.88
N GLY A 48 1.59 -11.90 -6.19
CA GLY A 48 2.19 -10.97 -7.15
C GLY A 48 1.44 -9.63 -7.22
N ALA A 49 0.11 -9.66 -7.30
CA ALA A 49 -0.72 -8.46 -7.30
C ALA A 49 -0.60 -7.66 -6.00
N LEU A 50 -0.57 -8.34 -4.85
CA LEU A 50 -0.36 -7.73 -3.54
C LEU A 50 1.01 -7.07 -3.44
N PHE A 51 2.05 -7.68 -4.01
CA PHE A 51 3.38 -7.09 -4.08
C PHE A 51 3.39 -5.79 -4.91
N VAL A 52 2.76 -5.80 -6.08
CA VAL A 52 2.62 -4.58 -6.92
C VAL A 52 1.89 -3.47 -6.17
N LEU A 53 0.81 -3.80 -5.45
CA LEU A 53 0.08 -2.82 -4.63
C LEU A 53 0.97 -2.20 -3.54
N MET A 54 1.79 -3.00 -2.86
CA MET A 54 2.76 -2.49 -1.89
C MET A 54 3.77 -1.54 -2.52
N VAL A 55 4.30 -1.86 -3.71
CA VAL A 55 5.22 -0.96 -4.45
C VAL A 55 4.54 0.36 -4.80
N CYS A 56 3.30 0.32 -5.30
CA CYS A 56 2.52 1.52 -5.57
C CYS A 56 2.30 2.37 -4.30
N GLY A 57 1.97 1.72 -3.18
CA GLY A 57 1.85 2.35 -1.88
C GLY A 57 3.14 3.03 -1.44
N LEU A 58 4.29 2.37 -1.56
CA LEU A 58 5.60 2.93 -1.21
C LEU A 58 5.95 4.17 -2.05
N ILE A 59 5.72 4.11 -3.37
CA ILE A 59 5.94 5.26 -4.26
C ILE A 59 5.02 6.42 -3.89
N GLY A 60 3.73 6.14 -3.64
CA GLY A 60 2.74 7.12 -3.20
C GLY A 60 3.14 7.78 -1.89
N LEU A 61 3.61 6.99 -0.92
CA LEU A 61 4.07 7.47 0.37
C LEU A 61 5.29 8.39 0.21
N LYS A 62 6.31 7.96 -0.52
CA LYS A 62 7.51 8.76 -0.80
C LYS A 62 7.15 10.10 -1.44
N ASN A 63 6.24 10.10 -2.42
CA ASN A 63 5.78 11.32 -3.06
C ASN A 63 4.99 12.23 -2.12
N SER A 64 4.12 11.66 -1.27
CA SER A 64 3.37 12.44 -0.28
C SER A 64 4.28 13.11 0.75
N LEU A 65 5.31 12.40 1.23
CA LEU A 65 6.29 12.93 2.19
C LEU A 65 7.15 14.03 1.57
N ARG A 66 7.53 13.88 0.29
CA ARG A 66 8.24 14.94 -0.44
C ARG A 66 7.41 16.21 -0.52
N LYS A 67 6.13 16.10 -0.91
CA LYS A 67 5.20 17.24 -0.96
C LYS A 67 4.95 17.84 0.42
N GLU A 68 4.88 17.02 1.48
CA GLU A 68 4.75 17.48 2.86
C GLU A 68 5.95 18.35 3.26
N LYS A 69 7.17 17.91 2.91
CA LYS A 69 8.41 18.67 3.14
C LYS A 69 8.46 19.98 2.35
N GLU A 70 8.03 19.97 1.09
CA GLU A 70 7.98 21.17 0.23
C GLU A 70 7.01 22.26 0.74
N ILE A 71 6.00 21.90 1.54
CA ILE A 71 5.06 22.87 2.13
C ILE A 71 5.55 23.41 3.48
N ASN A 72 6.33 22.61 4.21
CA ASN A 72 6.83 22.98 5.53
C ASN A 72 8.17 23.74 5.49
N ASN A 73 8.86 23.73 4.36
CA ASN A 73 10.02 24.57 4.04
C ASN A 73 9.56 25.87 3.37
#